data_AF-A0AAD8VAV4-F1
#
_entry.id   AF-A0AAD8VAV4-F1
#
_cell.length_a   1.000
_cell.length_b   1.000
_cell.length_c   1.000
_cell.angle_alpha   90.00
_cell.angle_beta   90.00
_cell.angle_gamma   90.00
#
_symmetry.space_group_name_H-M   'P 1'
#
loop_
_entity.id
_entity.type
_entity.pdbx_description
1 polymer ?
#
loop_
_entity_poly.entity_id
_entity_poly.type
_entity_poly.pdbx_seq_one_letter_code
_entity_poly.pdbx_strand_id
1 'polypeptide(L)'
;MLIDGLMVSPRRFPFPLNIGTDICQVSRIYRLLASDRGVRFLQRVFTKDERTLVPACSSSGQTSTTKPESSQDGDFRALKKHNPLLWKRATFVAGR
;
A
#
# COMPACT_ATOMS: atom_id res chain seq x y z
N MET A 1 52.95 1.09 -15.95
CA MET A 1 51.54 0.63 -16.02
C MET A 1 50.70 1.63 -15.24
N LEU A 2 50.10 2.61 -15.94
CA LEU A 2 49.24 3.62 -15.33
C LEU A 2 47.83 3.03 -15.22
N ILE A 3 47.26 3.04 -14.02
CA ILE A 3 45.86 2.69 -13.79
C ILE A 3 45.09 4.00 -13.94
N ASP A 4 44.39 4.18 -15.06
CA ASP A 4 43.47 5.30 -15.30
C ASP A 4 42.32 5.23 -14.31
N GLY A 5 42.52 5.84 -13.15
CA GLY A 5 41.49 6.11 -12.17
C GLY A 5 40.48 7.09 -12.76
N LEU A 6 39.35 6.58 -13.23
CA LEU A 6 38.14 7.34 -13.52
C LEU A 6 37.69 8.06 -12.24
N MET A 7 38.26 9.24 -11.99
CA MET A 7 37.71 10.23 -11.07
C MET A 7 36.36 10.67 -11.65
N VAL A 8 35.29 10.02 -11.20
CA VAL A 8 33.93 10.46 -11.49
C VAL A 8 33.74 11.78 -10.77
N SER A 9 33.86 12.89 -11.51
CA SER A 9 33.51 14.21 -11.00
C SER A 9 32.04 14.16 -10.54
N PRO A 10 31.71 14.58 -9.30
CA PRO A 10 30.33 14.61 -8.84
C PRO A 10 29.50 15.45 -9.82
N ARG A 11 28.32 14.95 -10.20
CA ARG A 11 27.41 15.67 -11.10
C ARG A 11 27.09 17.03 -10.47
N ARG A 12 27.17 18.10 -11.27
CA ARG A 12 26.85 19.45 -10.79
C ARG A 12 25.39 19.47 -10.34
N PHE A 13 25.17 19.98 -9.14
CA PHE A 13 23.84 20.24 -8.61
C PHE A 13 23.12 21.28 -9.50
N PRO A 14 21.79 21.17 -9.70
CA PRO A 14 20.89 20.15 -9.18
C PRO A 14 20.97 18.82 -9.93
N PHE A 15 20.95 17.71 -9.19
CA PHE A 15 20.81 16.39 -9.77
C PHE A 15 19.47 16.29 -10.51
N PRO A 16 19.39 15.60 -11.67
CA PRO A 16 18.12 15.42 -12.35
C PRO A 16 17.18 14.58 -11.47
N LEU A 17 16.11 15.21 -10.98
CA LEU A 17 15.05 14.55 -10.23
C LEU A 17 14.07 13.94 -11.23
N ASN A 18 13.87 12.62 -11.17
CA ASN A 18 12.91 11.91 -12.01
C ASN A 18 11.53 11.87 -11.33
N ILE A 19 10.47 11.96 -12.13
CA ILE A 19 9.08 11.82 -11.68
C ILE A 19 8.67 10.35 -11.83
N GLY A 20 8.13 9.76 -10.77
CA GLY A 20 7.49 8.44 -10.80
C GLY A 20 5.98 8.56 -10.67
N THR A 21 5.24 7.73 -11.39
CA THR A 21 3.77 7.61 -11.27
C THR A 21 3.43 6.21 -10.79
N ASP A 22 2.53 6.11 -9.81
CA ASP A 22 1.99 4.85 -9.31
C ASP A 22 0.47 4.83 -9.46
N ILE A 23 -0.07 3.64 -9.76
CA ILE A 23 -1.51 3.41 -9.86
C ILE A 23 -1.87 2.17 -9.04
N CYS A 24 -2.79 2.35 -8.10
CA CYS A 24 -3.24 1.27 -7.24
C CYS A 24 -4.76 1.09 -7.29
N GLN A 25 -5.22 -0.14 -7.02
CA GLN A 25 -6.64 -0.47 -6.94
C GLN A 25 -7.09 -0.59 -5.48
N VAL A 26 -8.13 0.16 -5.10
CA VAL A 26 -8.70 0.14 -3.74
C VAL A 26 -9.16 -1.27 -3.34
N SER A 27 -9.74 -2.03 -4.27
CA SER A 27 -10.18 -3.42 -4.03
C SER A 27 -9.01 -4.34 -3.65
N ARG A 28 -7.83 -4.14 -4.24
CA ARG A 28 -6.61 -4.88 -3.89
C ARG A 28 -6.14 -4.53 -2.48
N ILE A 29 -6.11 -3.24 -2.14
CA ILE A 29 -5.75 -2.79 -0.79
C ILE A 29 -6.74 -3.33 0.24
N TYR A 30 -8.03 -3.30 -0.05
CA TYR A 30 -9.07 -3.88 0.79
C TYR A 30 -8.78 -5.36 1.11
N ARG A 31 -8.47 -6.18 0.09
CA ARG A 31 -8.15 -7.61 0.27
C ARG A 31 -6.87 -7.81 1.09
N LEU A 32 -5.85 -6.98 0.89
CA LEU A 32 -4.63 -7.01 1.70
C LEU A 32 -4.93 -6.70 3.16
N LEU A 33 -5.74 -5.68 3.42
CA LEU A 33 -6.15 -5.30 4.78
C LEU A 33 -7.08 -6.32 5.43
N ALA A 34 -7.91 -7.00 4.65
CA ALA A 34 -8.79 -8.07 5.12
C ALA A 34 -8.04 -9.36 5.48
N SER A 35 -6.83 -9.57 4.93
CA SER A 35 -6.03 -10.75 5.23
C SER A 35 -5.40 -10.69 6.63
N ASP A 36 -5.01 -11.84 7.16
CA ASP A 36 -4.27 -11.95 8.43
C ASP A 36 -2.97 -11.11 8.44
N ARG A 37 -2.44 -10.78 7.26
CA ARG A 37 -1.22 -9.98 7.09
C ARG A 37 -1.48 -8.48 6.97
N GLY A 38 -2.73 -8.03 7.07
CA GLY A 38 -3.13 -6.63 6.89
C GLY A 38 -2.45 -5.66 7.86
N VAL A 39 -2.29 -6.06 9.13
CA VAL A 39 -1.56 -5.27 10.14
C VAL A 39 -0.09 -5.10 9.72
N ARG A 40 0.55 -6.19 9.29
CA ARG A 40 1.95 -6.17 8.88
C ARG A 40 2.16 -5.36 7.59
N PHE A 41 1.18 -5.37 6.68
CA PHE A 41 1.18 -4.50 5.50
C PHE A 41 1.19 -3.03 5.89
N LEU A 42 0.29 -2.59 6.77
CA LEU A 42 0.27 -1.20 7.26
C LEU A 42 1.56 -0.83 7.97
N GLN A 43 2.16 -1.77 8.71
CA GLN A 43 3.43 -1.53 9.40
C GLN A 43 4.63 -1.36 8.45
N ARG A 44 4.55 -1.92 7.24
CA ARG A 44 5.60 -1.79 6.23
C ARG A 44 5.48 -0.53 5.39
N VAL A 45 4.24 -0.13 5.09
CA VAL A 45 3.98 1.02 4.22
C VAL A 45 4.01 2.34 5.00
N PHE A 46 3.43 2.37 6.20
CA PHE A 46 3.32 3.59 7.00
C PHE A 46 4.32 3.63 8.14
N THR A 47 4.83 4.84 8.40
CA THR A 47 5.55 5.19 9.62
C THR A 47 4.65 5.07 10.86
N LYS A 48 5.24 5.16 12.07
CA LYS A 48 4.47 5.08 13.31
C LYS A 48 3.47 6.24 13.42
N ASP A 49 3.89 7.45 13.05
CA ASP A 49 3.09 8.66 13.18
C ASP A 49 1.92 8.65 12.19
N GLU A 50 2.17 8.25 10.94
CA GLU A 50 1.12 8.14 9.93
C GLU A 50 0.04 7.12 10.32
N ARG A 51 0.38 6.04 11.01
CA ARG A 51 -0.60 5.03 11.44
C ARG A 51 -1.68 5.59 12.35
N THR A 52 -1.37 6.63 13.14
CA THR A 52 -2.34 7.27 14.05
C THR A 52 -3.51 7.92 13.31
N LEU A 53 -3.27 8.31 12.06
CA LEU A 53 -4.23 8.96 11.18
C LEU A 53 -5.01 7.96 10.32
N VAL A 54 -4.57 6.69 10.27
CA VAL A 54 -5.32 5.63 9.57
C VAL A 54 -6.61 5.39 10.33
N PRO A 55 -7.79 5.46 9.68
CA PRO A 55 -9.06 5.21 10.34
C PRO A 55 -9.06 3.88 11.08
N ALA A 56 -9.37 3.92 12.38
CA ALA A 56 -9.48 2.72 13.19
C ALA A 56 -10.60 1.83 12.65
N CYS A 57 -10.32 0.52 12.55
CA CYS A 57 -11.35 -0.46 12.28
C CYS A 57 -11.75 -1.03 13.64
N SER A 58 -12.97 -0.74 14.10
CA SER A 58 -13.53 -1.39 15.28
C SER A 58 -13.47 -2.90 15.04
N SER A 59 -12.72 -3.62 15.87
CA SER A 59 -12.49 -5.05 15.75
C SER A 59 -13.78 -5.81 16.03
N SER A 60 -14.57 -6.05 14.99
CA SER A 60 -15.49 -7.17 14.96
C SER A 60 -14.78 -8.28 14.18
N GLY A 61 -14.40 -9.33 14.91
CA GLY A 61 -13.63 -10.44 14.37
C GLY A 61 -14.35 -11.09 13.19
N GLN A 62 -13.65 -11.20 12.07
CA GLN A 62 -13.97 -12.20 11.06
C GLN A 62 -12.66 -12.89 10.68
N THR A 63 -12.36 -13.94 11.43
CA THR A 63 -11.59 -15.08 10.95
C THR A 63 -12.49 -15.86 10.02
N SER A 64 -12.43 -15.58 8.72
CA SER A 64 -12.87 -16.55 7.72
C SER A 64 -11.73 -16.71 6.71
N THR A 65 -11.02 -17.79 6.93
CA THR A 65 -9.99 -18.35 6.08
C THR A 65 -10.60 -18.69 4.71
N THR A 66 -10.54 -17.75 3.78
CA THR A 66 -10.67 -18.06 2.37
C THR A 66 -9.66 -17.24 1.62
N LYS A 67 -8.55 -17.91 1.26
CA LYS A 67 -7.59 -17.44 0.27
C LYS A 67 -8.38 -17.02 -0.98
N PRO A 68 -8.49 -15.73 -1.33
CA PRO A 68 -9.11 -15.34 -2.57
C PRO A 68 -8.10 -15.66 -3.66
N GLU A 69 -8.30 -16.80 -4.31
CA GLU A 69 -7.58 -17.20 -5.50
C GLU A 69 -7.81 -16.16 -6.60
N SER A 70 -6.77 -15.36 -6.81
CA SER A 70 -6.23 -14.77 -8.04
C SER A 70 -7.08 -14.33 -9.26
N SER A 71 -8.39 -14.52 -9.38
CA SER A 71 -9.01 -14.36 -10.71
C SER A 71 -10.42 -13.80 -10.80
N GLN A 72 -10.98 -13.15 -9.77
CA GLN A 72 -12.26 -12.46 -9.94
C GLN A 72 -12.25 -11.05 -9.34
N ASP A 73 -12.53 -10.08 -10.20
CA ASP A 73 -13.10 -8.78 -9.85
C ASP A 73 -14.45 -9.02 -9.16
N GLY A 74 -14.42 -9.44 -7.89
CA GLY A 74 -15.57 -9.29 -7.03
C GLY A 74 -15.97 -7.82 -7.08
N ASP A 75 -17.19 -7.57 -7.58
CA ASP A 75 -17.72 -6.23 -7.83
C ASP A 75 -17.38 -5.31 -6.66
N PHE A 76 -16.64 -4.22 -6.92
CA PHE A 76 -16.21 -3.29 -5.89
C PHE A 76 -17.40 -2.74 -5.10
N ARG A 77 -18.58 -2.66 -5.72
CA ARG A 77 -19.82 -2.28 -5.05
C ARG A 77 -20.20 -3.31 -3.98
N ALA A 78 -20.00 -4.60 -4.24
CA ALA A 78 -20.24 -5.66 -3.26
C ALA A 78 -19.26 -5.57 -2.09
N LEU A 79 -17.96 -5.35 -2.35
CA LEU A 79 -16.96 -5.19 -1.28
C LEU A 79 -17.27 -3.97 -0.38
N LYS A 80 -17.64 -2.84 -0.99
CA LYS A 80 -18.03 -1.62 -0.27
C LYS A 80 -19.27 -1.84 0.59
N LYS A 81 -20.26 -2.58 0.10
CA LYS A 81 -21.47 -2.94 0.85
C LYS A 81 -21.16 -3.89 2.02
N HIS A 82 -20.27 -4.86 1.82
CA HIS A 82 -19.94 -5.88 2.82
C HIS A 82 -19.27 -5.29 4.06
N ASN A 83 -18.24 -4.47 3.89
CA ASN A 83 -17.57 -3.82 5.00
C ASN A 83 -17.20 -2.37 4.66
N PRO A 84 -18.11 -1.40 4.89
CA PRO A 84 -17.89 -0.01 4.52
C PRO A 84 -16.77 0.66 5.32
N LEU A 85 -16.49 0.21 6.56
CA LEU A 85 -15.41 0.74 7.39
C LEU A 85 -14.04 0.32 6.84
N LEU A 86 -13.88 -0.97 6.52
CA LEU A 86 -12.67 -1.48 5.91
C LEU A 86 -12.46 -0.87 4.51
N TRP A 87 -13.55 -0.66 3.76
CA TRP A 87 -13.49 0.06 2.49
C TRP A 87 -13.01 1.50 2.66
N LYS A 88 -13.56 2.27 3.62
CA LYS A 88 -13.12 3.64 3.92
C LYS A 88 -11.64 3.66 4.28
N ARG A 89 -11.18 2.68 5.07
CA ARG A 89 -9.78 2.51 5.43
C ARG A 89 -8.90 2.18 4.22
N ALA A 90 -9.36 1.30 3.33
CA ALA A 90 -8.65 0.95 2.10
C ALA A 90 -8.56 2.15 1.13
N THR A 91 -9.65 2.90 0.95
CA THR A 91 -9.65 4.15 0.17
C THR A 91 -8.67 5.15 0.76
N PHE A 92 -8.65 5.31 2.08
CA PHE A 92 -7.68 6.18 2.75
C PHE A 92 -6.24 5.71 2.49
N VAL A 93 -5.95 4.41 2.57
CA VAL A 93 -4.58 3.90 2.30
C VAL A 93 -4.17 4.07 0.83
N ALA A 94 -5.10 3.92 -0.10
CA ALA A 94 -4.85 4.04 -1.52
C ALA A 94 -4.71 5.49 -2.02
N GLY A 95 -5.45 6.41 -1.40
CA GLY A 95 -5.51 7.83 -1.78
C GLY A 95 -4.97 8.75 -0.70
N ARG A 96 -4.15 8.21 0.20
CA ARG A 96 -3.48 9.00 1.22
C ARG A 96 -2.40 9.87 0.64
#